data_AF-A0A1I0E998-F1
#
_entry.id   AF-A0A1I0E998-F1
#
_cell.length_a   1.000
_cell.length_b   1.000
_cell.length_c   1.000
_cell.angle_alpha   90.00
_cell.angle_beta   90.00
_cell.angle_gamma   90.00
#
_symmetry.space_group_name_H-M   'P 1'
#
loop_
_entity.id
_entity.type
_entity.pdbx_description
1 polymer ?
#
loop_
_entity_poly.entity_id
_entity_poly.type
_entity_poly.pdbx_seq_one_letter_code
_entity_poly.pdbx_strand_id
1 'polypeptide(L)'
;MKNVLTLLALATLMASGTPTVAQADGGGITLGERATAMTWRIAERTQLSEGQYIKLRRLNLSLLAEMASLRNTLKTEPANLDKALADLQQRYDWDVAALLQPKQLAVYDGLKSEFTAANIR
;
A
#
# COMPACT_ATOMS: atom_id res chain seq x y z
N MET A 1 -13.01 53.09 27.60
CA MET A 1 -12.35 52.28 26.56
C MET A 1 -11.44 51.28 27.26
N LYS A 2 -11.91 50.06 27.55
CA LYS A 2 -11.11 49.05 28.26
C LYS A 2 -11.55 47.63 27.90
N ASN A 3 -11.78 47.38 26.61
CA ASN A 3 -12.17 46.07 26.08
C ASN A 3 -11.11 45.50 25.13
N VAL A 4 -9.85 45.96 25.24
CA VAL A 4 -8.73 45.61 24.34
C VAL A 4 -7.78 44.60 25.01
N LEU A 5 -8.31 43.69 25.83
CA LEU A 5 -7.49 42.73 26.58
C LEU A 5 -7.98 41.27 26.46
N THR A 6 -8.94 40.98 25.58
CA THR A 6 -9.51 39.62 25.40
C THR A 6 -9.33 39.03 24.00
N LEU A 7 -8.58 39.69 23.11
CA LEU A 7 -8.35 39.24 21.72
C LEU A 7 -6.92 38.75 21.45
N LEU A 8 -6.13 38.48 22.50
CA LEU A 8 -4.74 38.03 22.37
C LEU A 8 -4.49 36.70 23.09
N ALA A 9 -5.46 35.77 23.03
CA ALA A 9 -5.34 34.44 23.65
C ALA A 9 -5.79 33.29 22.72
N LEU A 10 -6.08 33.56 21.44
CA LEU A 10 -6.65 32.56 20.51
C LEU A 10 -5.87 32.44 19.19
N ALA A 11 -4.55 32.64 19.22
CA ALA A 11 -3.71 32.58 18.00
C ALA A 11 -2.50 31.64 18.12
N THR A 12 -2.43 30.80 19.15
CA THR A 12 -1.27 29.93 19.42
C THR A 12 -1.55 28.42 19.33
N LEU A 13 -2.69 28.00 18.77
CA LEU A 13 -3.03 26.58 18.59
C LEU A 13 -2.98 26.07 17.14
N MET A 14 -2.18 26.71 16.27
CA MET A 14 -2.04 26.33 14.86
C MET A 14 -0.59 26.02 14.46
N ALA A 15 0.20 25.44 15.37
CA ALA A 15 1.57 25.03 15.07
C ALA A 15 1.94 23.74 15.80
N SER A 16 1.60 22.59 15.22
CA SER A 16 2.38 21.33 15.23
C SER A 16 1.54 20.16 14.74
N GLY A 17 1.23 20.18 13.45
CA GLY A 17 0.78 19.01 12.71
C GLY A 17 1.69 18.80 11.51
N THR A 18 3.00 18.74 11.72
CA THR A 18 3.90 18.24 10.67
C THR A 18 3.47 16.82 10.37
N PRO A 19 3.02 16.48 9.15
CA PRO A 19 2.95 15.08 8.78
C PRO A 19 4.38 14.56 8.93
N THR A 20 4.59 13.62 9.86
CA THR A 20 5.81 12.85 9.95
C THR A 20 5.96 12.13 8.61
N VAL A 21 6.65 12.77 7.67
CA VAL A 21 7.21 12.08 6.51
C VAL A 21 8.21 11.10 7.11
N ALA A 22 7.82 9.82 7.05
CA ALA A 22 8.66 8.73 7.48
C ALA A 22 10.06 8.93 6.91
N GLN A 23 11.02 8.92 7.81
CA GLN A 23 12.44 9.03 7.55
C GLN A 23 12.79 8.05 6.41
N ALA A 24 13.30 8.59 5.30
CA ALA A 24 13.74 7.78 4.18
C ALA A 24 14.98 6.98 4.60
N ASP A 25 14.76 5.72 4.99
CA ASP A 25 15.83 4.75 5.20
C ASP A 25 16.55 4.52 3.87
N GLY A 26 17.76 5.07 3.77
CA GLY A 26 18.87 4.67 2.90
C GLY A 26 18.56 4.13 1.50
N GLY A 27 18.60 5.02 0.50
CA GLY A 27 19.04 4.74 -0.89
C GLY A 27 18.34 3.65 -1.72
N GLY A 28 17.36 2.94 -1.17
CA GLY A 28 16.62 1.86 -1.82
C GLY A 28 15.21 2.29 -2.24
N ILE A 29 14.65 1.59 -3.23
CA ILE A 29 13.25 1.80 -3.65
C ILE A 29 12.34 1.49 -2.46
N THR A 30 11.62 2.52 -2.01
CA THR A 30 10.66 2.45 -0.90
C THR A 30 9.48 1.53 -1.23
N LEU A 31 8.80 1.00 -0.21
CA LEU A 31 7.58 0.21 -0.42
C LEU A 31 6.50 1.00 -1.18
N GLY A 32 6.43 2.31 -0.96
CA GLY A 32 5.49 3.19 -1.66
C GLY A 32 5.77 3.30 -3.17
N GLU A 33 7.04 3.39 -3.55
CA GLU A 33 7.46 3.40 -4.96
C GLU A 33 7.20 2.04 -5.62
N ARG A 34 7.52 0.93 -4.92
CA ARG A 34 7.19 -0.42 -5.40
C ARG A 34 5.69 -0.63 -5.59
N ALA A 35 4.88 -0.21 -4.61
CA ALA A 35 3.43 -0.28 -4.71
C ALA A 35 2.91 0.51 -5.91
N THR A 36 3.47 1.71 -6.15
CA THR A 36 3.11 2.55 -7.30
C THR A 36 3.46 1.88 -8.62
N ALA A 37 4.66 1.30 -8.74
CA ALA A 37 5.09 0.58 -9.93
C ALA A 37 4.21 -0.65 -10.21
N MET A 38 3.87 -1.42 -9.18
CA MET A 38 2.93 -2.55 -9.29
C MET A 38 1.55 -2.09 -9.77
N THR A 39 1.00 -1.02 -9.18
CA THR A 39 -0.30 -0.47 -9.59
C THR A 39 -0.26 0.01 -11.03
N TRP A 40 0.82 0.69 -11.42
CA TRP A 40 0.95 1.22 -12.77
C TRP A 40 0.96 0.13 -13.84
N ARG A 41 1.71 -0.97 -13.61
CA ARG A 41 1.72 -2.13 -14.53
C ARG A 41 0.36 -2.80 -14.67
N ILE A 42 -0.41 -2.89 -13.58
CA ILE A 42 -1.77 -3.41 -13.63
C ILE A 42 -2.68 -2.41 -14.38
N ALA A 43 -2.58 -1.13 -14.05
CA ALA A 43 -3.42 -0.07 -14.62
C ALA A 43 -3.25 0.08 -16.13
N GLU A 44 -2.01 -0.05 -16.63
CA GLU A 44 -1.68 0.03 -18.05
C GLU A 44 -2.50 -0.96 -18.90
N ARG A 45 -2.82 -2.13 -18.34
CA ARG A 45 -3.50 -3.21 -19.06
C ARG A 45 -4.99 -3.33 -18.70
N THR A 46 -5.39 -2.90 -17.51
CA THR A 46 -6.75 -3.08 -16.99
C THR A 46 -7.65 -1.84 -17.12
N GLN A 47 -7.12 -0.70 -17.61
CA GLN A 47 -7.87 0.55 -17.79
C GLN A 47 -8.63 0.95 -16.52
N LEU A 48 -7.91 0.99 -15.38
CA LEU A 48 -8.51 1.34 -14.10
C LEU A 48 -9.04 2.77 -14.11
N SER A 49 -10.19 2.98 -13.47
CA SER A 49 -10.58 4.33 -13.05
C SER A 49 -9.63 4.85 -11.98
N GLU A 50 -9.58 6.17 -11.79
CA GLU A 50 -8.74 6.80 -10.78
C GLU A 50 -9.04 6.28 -9.36
N GLY A 51 -10.33 6.11 -9.03
CA GLY A 51 -10.74 5.53 -7.75
C GLY A 51 -10.27 4.09 -7.55
N GLN A 52 -10.25 3.29 -8.62
CA GLN A 52 -9.69 1.93 -8.59
C GLN A 52 -8.17 1.95 -8.44
N TYR A 53 -7.49 2.86 -9.15
CA TYR A 53 -6.05 3.02 -9.06
C TYR A 53 -5.59 3.31 -7.62
N ILE A 54 -6.22 4.27 -6.96
CA ILE A 54 -5.88 4.65 -5.58
C ILE A 54 -6.09 3.47 -4.62
N LYS A 55 -7.22 2.78 -4.74
CA LYS A 55 -7.53 1.61 -3.90
C LYS A 55 -6.56 0.46 -4.13
N LEU A 56 -6.24 0.15 -5.39
CA LEU A 56 -5.29 -0.89 -5.75
C LEU A 56 -3.88 -0.57 -5.23
N ARG A 57 -3.43 0.69 -5.34
CA ARG A 57 -2.15 1.12 -4.76
C ARG A 57 -2.09 0.92 -3.26
N ARG A 58 -3.19 1.17 -2.56
CA ARG A 58 -3.28 0.92 -1.11
C ARG A 58 -3.20 -0.57 -0.80
N LEU A 59 -3.91 -1.42 -1.56
CA LEU A 59 -3.83 -2.89 -1.42
C LEU A 59 -2.39 -3.39 -1.66
N ASN A 60 -1.73 -2.91 -2.72
CA ASN A 60 -0.34 -3.25 -3.03
C ASN A 60 0.62 -2.86 -1.91
N LEU A 61 0.44 -1.66 -1.33
CA LEU A 61 1.25 -1.21 -0.22
C LEU A 61 1.05 -2.08 1.02
N SER A 62 -0.20 -2.46 1.34
CA SER A 62 -0.50 -3.38 2.46
C SER A 62 0.16 -4.73 2.26
N LEU A 63 0.00 -5.33 1.07
CA LEU A 63 0.61 -6.60 0.70
C LEU A 63 2.13 -6.57 0.94
N LEU A 64 2.81 -5.54 0.44
CA LEU A 64 4.26 -5.41 0.56
C LEU A 64 4.70 -5.23 2.02
N ALA A 65 3.98 -4.43 2.79
CA ALA A 65 4.28 -4.20 4.21
C ALA A 65 4.05 -5.47 5.06
N GLU A 66 2.94 -6.17 4.85
CA GLU A 66 2.62 -7.42 5.54
C GLU A 66 3.60 -8.52 5.18
N MET A 67 3.96 -8.65 3.90
CA MET A 67 4.98 -9.61 3.47
C MET A 67 6.35 -9.33 4.10
N ALA A 68 6.76 -8.06 4.20
CA ALA A 68 7.99 -7.70 4.91
C ALA A 68 7.91 -8.06 6.41
N SER A 69 6.77 -7.80 7.04
CA SER A 69 6.52 -8.17 8.45
C SER A 69 6.56 -9.67 8.68
N LEU A 70 5.89 -10.46 7.82
CA LEU A 70 5.89 -11.93 7.88
C LEU A 70 7.30 -12.50 7.71
N ARG A 71 8.05 -12.02 6.72
CA ARG A 71 9.45 -12.43 6.48
C ARG A 71 10.34 -12.13 7.69
N ASN A 72 10.14 -11.01 8.36
CA ASN A 72 10.89 -10.67 9.57
C ASN A 72 10.50 -11.54 10.78
N THR A 73 9.20 -11.79 10.95
CA THR A 73 8.64 -12.50 12.10
C THR A 73 8.89 -14.00 12.03
N LEU A 74 8.71 -14.62 10.87
CA LEU A 74 8.80 -16.07 10.64
C LEU A 74 10.13 -16.50 10.01
N LYS A 75 11.17 -15.67 10.11
CA LYS A 75 12.49 -15.91 9.49
C LYS A 75 13.13 -17.25 9.85
N THR A 76 12.81 -17.80 11.03
CA THR A 76 13.32 -19.09 11.53
C THR A 76 12.37 -20.26 11.27
N GLU A 77 11.18 -20.01 10.72
CA GLU A 77 10.10 -20.99 10.57
C GLU A 77 9.64 -21.05 9.10
N PRO A 78 10.48 -21.58 8.18
CA PRO A 78 10.24 -21.46 6.73
C PRO A 78 8.91 -22.07 6.29
N ALA A 79 8.51 -23.22 6.85
CA ALA A 79 7.22 -23.84 6.54
C ALA A 79 6.02 -22.96 6.96
N ASN A 80 6.13 -22.26 8.08
CA ASN A 80 5.08 -21.33 8.55
C ASN A 80 5.10 -20.04 7.74
N LEU A 81 6.27 -19.56 7.33
CA LEU A 81 6.41 -18.40 6.45
C LEU A 81 5.74 -18.65 5.09
N ASP A 82 6.01 -19.79 4.46
CA ASP A 82 5.44 -20.12 3.15
C ASP A 82 3.91 -20.17 3.21
N LYS A 83 3.37 -20.82 4.26
CA LYS A 83 1.92 -20.84 4.50
C LYS A 83 1.34 -19.44 4.70
N ALA A 84 1.97 -18.63 5.56
CA ALA A 84 1.49 -17.28 5.85
C ALA A 84 1.52 -16.36 4.62
N LEU A 85 2.54 -16.49 3.77
CA LEU A 85 2.63 -15.76 2.51
C LEU A 85 1.57 -16.21 1.50
N ALA A 86 1.29 -17.51 1.41
CA ALA A 86 0.20 -18.02 0.56
C ALA A 86 -1.17 -17.50 1.02
N ASP A 87 -1.44 -17.55 2.33
CA ASP A 87 -2.67 -17.03 2.92
C ASP A 87 -2.82 -15.51 2.70
N LEU A 88 -1.73 -14.75 2.82
CA LEU A 88 -1.69 -13.31 2.53
C LEU A 88 -2.00 -13.03 1.05
N GLN A 89 -1.37 -13.78 0.14
CA GLN A 89 -1.60 -13.62 -1.30
C GLN A 89 -3.07 -13.91 -1.66
N GLN A 90 -3.66 -14.97 -1.11
CA GLN A 90 -5.05 -15.31 -1.36
C GLN A 90 -6.02 -14.20 -0.90
N ARG A 91 -5.79 -13.61 0.28
CA ARG A 91 -6.61 -12.48 0.76
C ARG A 91 -6.48 -11.26 -0.14
N TYR A 92 -5.26 -10.92 -0.52
CA TYR A 92 -5.00 -9.81 -1.44
C TYR A 92 -5.71 -10.02 -2.79
N ASP A 93 -5.70 -11.24 -3.33
CA ASP A 93 -6.37 -11.55 -4.59
C ASP A 93 -7.89 -11.39 -4.50
N TRP A 94 -8.49 -11.77 -3.37
CA TRP A 94 -9.92 -11.55 -3.11
C TRP A 94 -10.26 -10.06 -3.04
N ASP A 95 -9.42 -9.26 -2.37
CA ASP A 95 -9.63 -7.82 -2.26
C ASP A 95 -9.50 -7.12 -3.64
N VAL A 96 -8.56 -7.57 -4.47
CA VAL A 96 -8.44 -7.09 -5.86
C VAL A 96 -9.65 -7.51 -6.69
N ALA A 97 -10.11 -8.76 -6.59
CA ALA A 97 -11.29 -9.24 -7.30
C ALA A 97 -12.56 -8.47 -6.92
N ALA A 98 -12.69 -8.05 -5.65
CA ALA A 98 -13.79 -7.21 -5.19
C ALA A 98 -13.72 -5.76 -5.72
N LEU A 99 -12.53 -5.29 -6.10
CA LEU A 99 -12.30 -3.94 -6.63
C LEU A 99 -12.53 -3.83 -8.15
N LEU A 100 -12.22 -4.91 -8.89
CA LEU A 100 -12.20 -4.92 -10.35
C LEU A 100 -13.54 -5.36 -10.94
N GLN A 101 -13.88 -4.78 -12.08
CA GLN A 101 -15.00 -5.28 -12.89
C GLN A 101 -14.62 -6.61 -13.54
N PRO A 102 -15.58 -7.47 -13.92
CA PRO A 102 -15.29 -8.79 -14.49
C PRO A 102 -14.30 -8.78 -15.67
N LYS A 103 -14.41 -7.79 -16.58
CA LYS A 103 -13.47 -7.64 -17.70
C LYS A 103 -12.05 -7.29 -17.25
N GLN A 104 -11.92 -6.44 -16.23
CA GLN A 104 -10.63 -6.02 -15.67
C GLN A 104 -10.00 -7.17 -14.87
N LEU A 105 -10.82 -7.95 -14.16
CA LEU A 105 -10.38 -9.13 -13.41
C LEU A 105 -9.79 -10.20 -14.34
N ALA A 106 -10.44 -10.48 -15.48
CA ALA A 106 -9.92 -11.43 -16.46
C ALA A 106 -8.54 -11.02 -17.01
N VAL A 107 -8.31 -9.73 -17.22
CA VAL A 107 -6.99 -9.21 -17.60
C VAL A 107 -6.00 -9.38 -16.43
N TYR A 108 -6.38 -8.96 -15.22
CA TYR A 108 -5.56 -9.09 -14.03
C TYR A 108 -5.11 -10.54 -13.76
N ASP A 109 -6.00 -11.52 -13.91
CA ASP A 109 -5.67 -12.94 -13.73
C ASP A 109 -4.55 -13.41 -14.67
N GLY A 110 -4.51 -12.89 -15.90
CA GLY A 110 -3.41 -13.13 -16.83
C GLY A 110 -2.08 -12.52 -16.38
N LEU A 111 -2.12 -11.40 -15.65
CA LEU A 111 -0.95 -10.71 -15.11
C LEU A 111 -0.45 -11.30 -13.80
N LYS A 112 -1.30 -12.02 -13.08
CA LYS A 112 -1.02 -12.52 -11.73
C LYS A 112 0.26 -13.35 -11.67
N SER A 113 0.57 -14.11 -12.72
CA SER A 113 1.81 -14.87 -12.85
C SER A 113 3.07 -13.99 -12.82
N GLU A 114 3.00 -12.75 -13.33
CA GLU A 114 4.09 -11.78 -13.33
C GLU A 114 4.37 -11.22 -11.92
N PHE A 115 3.38 -11.24 -11.02
CA PHE A 115 3.43 -10.63 -9.69
C PHE A 115 3.45 -11.63 -8.53
N THR A 116 3.56 -12.93 -8.80
CA THR A 116 3.65 -13.93 -7.72
C THR A 116 4.91 -13.72 -6.88
N ALA A 117 4.86 -14.12 -5.60
CA ALA A 117 5.94 -13.96 -4.61
C ALA A 117 7.32 -14.51 -5.07
N ALA A 118 7.36 -15.39 -6.07
CA ALA A 118 8.58 -15.89 -6.70
C ALA A 118 9.31 -14.83 -7.56
N ASN A 119 8.59 -13.86 -8.14
CA ASN A 119 9.13 -12.83 -9.03
C ASN A 119 9.25 -11.44 -8.38
N ILE A 120 8.69 -11.22 -7.18
CA ILE A 120 8.92 -9.99 -6.41
C ILE A 120 10.25 -10.13 -5.65
N ARG A 121 11.38 -9.97 -6.35
CA ARG A 121 12.73 -9.82 -5.77
C ARG A 121 13.14 -8.35 -5.76
#